data_AF-B3N3Z9-F1
#
_entry.id   AF-B3N3Z9-F1
#
_cell.length_a   1.000
_cell.length_b   1.000
_cell.length_c   1.000
_cell.angle_alpha   90.00
_cell.angle_beta   90.00
_cell.angle_gamma   90.00
#
_symmetry.space_group_name_H-M   'P 1'
#
loop_
_entity.id
_entity.type
_entity.pdbx_description
1 polymer ?
#
loop_
_entity_poly.entity_id
_entity_poly.type
_entity_poly.pdbx_seq_one_letter_code
_entity_poly.pdbx_strand_id
1 'polypeptide(L)'
;MEIKKSKKSKHDKKSKAPKESSVSLKLTALHRKQKEVSRVLTLKQDILVKSAVSYLEYQEIRAEIERLNGLKELFSRRADKLKQQDK
;
A
#
# COMPACT_ATOMS: atom_id res chain seq x y z
N MET A 1 -33.26 50.16 -13.66
CA MET A 1 -32.17 49.26 -14.11
C MET A 1 -31.36 48.93 -12.86
N GLU A 2 -31.67 47.84 -12.16
CA GLU A 2 -30.96 46.54 -12.25
C GLU A 2 -29.46 46.69 -11.90
N ILE A 3 -28.82 45.94 -11.00
CA ILE A 3 -28.87 44.50 -10.74
C ILE A 3 -28.44 44.19 -9.28
N LYS A 4 -29.15 43.24 -8.67
CA LYS A 4 -28.86 42.53 -7.42
C LYS A 4 -27.51 41.79 -7.48
N LYS A 5 -26.68 41.88 -6.43
CA LYS A 5 -25.79 40.75 -6.07
C LYS A 5 -25.98 40.37 -4.60
N SER A 6 -26.67 39.25 -4.46
CA SER A 6 -27.06 38.55 -3.25
C SER A 6 -25.85 38.18 -2.39
N LYS A 7 -26.00 38.37 -1.07
CA LYS A 7 -25.22 37.72 -0.02
C LYS A 7 -25.27 36.20 -0.25
N LYS A 8 -24.22 35.64 -0.87
CA LYS A 8 -24.10 34.20 -1.03
C LYS A 8 -23.67 33.62 0.31
N SER A 9 -24.57 32.80 0.84
CA SER A 9 -24.51 32.08 2.10
C SER A 9 -23.15 31.46 2.39
N LYS A 10 -22.66 31.66 3.61
CA LYS A 10 -21.72 30.76 4.28
C LYS A 10 -22.36 29.38 4.29
N HIS A 11 -21.93 28.54 3.39
CA HIS A 11 -22.32 27.15 3.37
C HIS A 11 -21.15 26.37 3.97
N ASP A 12 -21.08 26.40 5.29
CA ASP A 12 -20.43 25.37 6.10
C ASP A 12 -21.17 24.04 5.87
N LYS A 13 -21.10 23.47 4.66
CA LYS A 13 -21.23 22.02 4.52
C LYS A 13 -19.90 21.44 4.91
N LYS A 14 -19.75 21.36 6.24
CA LYS A 14 -19.25 20.19 6.98
C LYS A 14 -18.80 19.12 6.00
N SER A 15 -17.52 19.16 5.67
CA SER A 15 -16.82 18.10 4.95
C SER A 15 -17.06 16.82 5.75
N LYS A 16 -18.10 16.07 5.37
CA LYS A 16 -18.37 14.72 5.85
C LYS A 16 -17.35 13.85 5.12
N ALA A 17 -16.07 14.06 5.42
CA ALA A 17 -15.07 13.04 5.18
C ALA A 17 -15.63 11.78 5.84
N PRO A 18 -15.78 10.66 5.10
CA PRO A 18 -16.16 9.43 5.73
C PRO A 18 -15.14 9.22 6.84
N LYS A 19 -15.61 8.98 8.07
CA LYS A 19 -14.74 8.44 9.11
C LYS A 19 -14.29 7.09 8.57
N GLU A 20 -13.15 7.08 7.87
CA GLU A 20 -12.53 5.84 7.44
C GLU A 20 -12.39 4.97 8.68
N SER A 21 -12.95 3.76 8.61
CA SER A 21 -12.89 2.86 9.75
C SER A 21 -11.42 2.61 10.09
N SER A 22 -11.10 2.39 11.36
CA SER A 22 -9.72 2.08 11.74
C SER A 22 -9.19 0.85 10.98
N VAL A 23 -10.08 -0.02 10.51
CA VAL A 23 -9.81 -1.18 9.67
C VAL A 23 -9.46 -0.76 8.23
N SER A 24 -10.20 0.15 7.61
CA SER A 24 -9.91 0.64 6.25
C SER A 24 -8.55 1.35 6.15
N LEU A 25 -8.20 2.14 7.17
CA LEU A 25 -6.88 2.78 7.26
C LEU A 25 -5.75 1.74 7.35
N LYS A 26 -5.91 0.72 8.21
CA LYS A 26 -4.95 -0.37 8.36
C LYS A 26 -4.82 -1.19 7.08
N LEU A 27 -5.93 -1.46 6.39
CA LEU A 27 -5.94 -2.21 5.14
C LEU A 27 -5.24 -1.43 4.02
N THR A 28 -5.50 -0.13 3.91
CA THR A 28 -4.83 0.75 2.95
C THR A 28 -3.32 0.82 3.18
N ALA A 29 -2.90 0.99 4.45
CA ALA A 29 -1.49 0.96 4.81
C ALA A 29 -0.83 -0.40 4.48
N LEU A 30 -1.54 -1.50 4.71
CA LEU A 30 -1.06 -2.85 4.40
C LEU A 30 -0.92 -3.08 2.89
N HIS A 31 -1.89 -2.64 2.08
CA HIS A 31 -1.82 -2.71 0.62
C HIS A 31 -0.63 -1.93 0.07
N ARG A 32 -0.31 -0.75 0.64
CA ARG A 32 0.91 0.01 0.26
C ARG A 32 2.18 -0.80 0.52
N LYS A 33 2.27 -1.48 1.68
CA LYS A 33 3.41 -2.36 2.00
C LYS A 33 3.50 -3.56 1.06
N GLN A 34 2.37 -4.18 0.68
CA GLN A 34 2.34 -5.29 -0.27
C GLN A 34 2.84 -4.88 -1.66
N LYS A 35 2.44 -3.68 -2.14
CA LYS A 35 2.92 -3.14 -3.42
C LYS A 35 4.43 -2.96 -3.40
N GLU A 36 4.96 -2.38 -2.33
CA GLU A 36 6.39 -2.15 -2.21
C GLU A 36 7.18 -3.47 -2.11
N VAL A 37 6.73 -4.43 -1.31
CA VAL A 37 7.37 -5.76 -1.25
C VAL A 37 7.36 -6.43 -2.61
N SER A 38 6.25 -6.37 -3.35
CA SER A 38 6.16 -6.95 -4.69
C SER A 38 7.14 -6.27 -5.66
N ARG A 39 7.23 -4.93 -5.61
CA ARG A 39 8.16 -4.14 -6.43
C ARG A 39 9.61 -4.52 -6.16
N VAL A 40 10.01 -4.60 -4.89
CA VAL A 40 11.37 -4.97 -4.50
C VAL A 40 11.67 -6.42 -4.88
N LEU A 41 10.72 -7.33 -4.71
CA LEU A 41 10.86 -8.73 -5.09
C LEU A 41 11.15 -8.86 -6.60
N THR A 42 10.37 -8.19 -7.45
CA THR A 42 10.58 -8.16 -8.89
C THR A 42 11.95 -7.57 -9.24
N LEU A 43 12.36 -6.47 -8.60
CA LEU A 43 13.68 -5.89 -8.82
C LEU A 43 14.82 -6.86 -8.46
N LYS A 44 14.72 -7.56 -7.33
CA LYS A 44 15.72 -8.53 -6.90
C LYS A 44 15.79 -9.75 -7.83
N GLN A 45 14.65 -10.22 -8.32
CA GLN A 45 14.58 -11.27 -9.34
C GLN A 45 15.21 -10.81 -10.66
N ASP A 46 14.95 -9.58 -11.08
CA ASP A 46 15.54 -9.01 -12.29
C ASP A 46 17.07 -8.89 -12.19
N ILE A 47 17.59 -8.43 -11.06
CA ILE A 47 19.06 -8.39 -10.81
C ILE A 47 19.64 -9.79 -10.92
N LEU A 48 18.99 -10.80 -10.32
CA LEU A 48 19.47 -12.18 -10.34
C LEU A 48 19.56 -12.76 -11.76
N VAL A 49 18.66 -12.35 -12.66
CA VAL A 49 18.56 -12.90 -14.03
C VAL A 49 19.38 -12.09 -15.03
N LYS A 50 19.45 -10.76 -14.88
CA LYS A 50 19.98 -9.85 -15.91
C LYS A 50 21.36 -9.32 -15.61
N SER A 51 21.86 -9.42 -14.37
CA SER A 51 23.14 -8.88 -13.97
C SER A 51 24.16 -9.99 -13.73
N ALA A 52 25.41 -9.76 -14.14
CA ALA A 52 26.52 -10.57 -13.67
C ALA A 52 26.76 -10.23 -12.19
N VAL A 53 26.29 -11.10 -11.30
CA VAL A 53 26.50 -11.01 -9.85
C VAL A 53 27.56 -12.01 -9.43
N SER A 54 28.42 -11.63 -8.48
CA SER A 54 29.31 -12.58 -7.85
C SER A 54 28.52 -13.66 -7.09
N TYR A 55 29.17 -14.78 -6.79
CA TYR A 55 28.52 -15.87 -6.04
C TYR A 55 28.03 -15.42 -4.65
N LEU A 56 28.78 -14.54 -3.98
CA LEU A 56 28.37 -14.02 -2.67
C LEU A 56 27.12 -13.14 -2.78
N GLU A 57 27.11 -12.20 -3.75
CA GLU A 57 25.95 -11.35 -4.01
C GLU A 57 24.73 -12.18 -4.42
N TYR A 58 24.92 -13.25 -5.20
CA TYR A 58 23.85 -14.19 -5.54
C TYR A 58 23.20 -14.78 -4.28
N GLN A 59 24.00 -15.26 -3.31
CA GLN A 59 23.48 -15.83 -2.07
C GLN A 59 22.73 -14.80 -1.24
N GLU A 60 23.24 -13.58 -1.15
CA GLU A 60 22.57 -12.49 -0.45
C GLU A 60 21.24 -12.13 -1.10
N ILE A 61 21.20 -12.04 -2.43
CA ILE A 61 19.97 -11.74 -3.18
C ILE A 61 18.96 -12.89 -3.02
N ARG A 62 19.40 -14.15 -3.04
CA ARG A 62 18.55 -15.33 -2.80
C ARG A 62 17.92 -15.28 -1.40
N ALA A 63 18.73 -15.04 -0.37
CA ALA A 63 18.23 -14.89 0.99
C ALA A 63 17.23 -13.73 1.11
N GLU A 64 17.49 -12.60 0.45
CA GLU A 64 16.57 -11.47 0.42
C GLU A 64 15.22 -11.84 -0.21
N ILE A 65 15.23 -12.54 -1.34
CA ILE A 65 14.03 -13.00 -2.03
C ILE A 65 13.19 -13.91 -1.11
N GLU A 66 13.82 -14.81 -0.38
CA GLU A 66 13.14 -15.69 0.58
C GLU A 66 12.49 -14.89 1.71
N ARG A 67 13.19 -13.90 2.28
CA ARG A 67 12.61 -13.00 3.30
C ARG A 67 11.43 -12.20 2.76
N LEU A 68 11.54 -11.66 1.55
CA LEU A 68 10.48 -10.88 0.90
C LEU A 68 9.24 -11.73 0.60
N ASN A 69 9.42 -12.99 0.18
CA ASN A 69 8.32 -13.93 0.01
C ASN A 69 7.60 -14.23 1.34
N GLY A 70 8.36 -14.38 2.44
CA GLY A 70 7.79 -14.50 3.78
C GLY A 70 6.95 -13.28 4.19
N LEU A 71 7.45 -12.06 3.91
CA LEU A 71 6.71 -10.82 4.17
C LEU A 71 5.44 -10.70 3.32
N LYS A 72 5.50 -11.08 2.05
CA LYS A 72 4.35 -11.10 1.14
C LYS A 72 3.24 -11.98 1.71
N GLU A 73 3.57 -13.19 2.12
CA GLU A 73 2.62 -14.14 2.73
C GLU A 73 2.04 -13.60 4.05
N LEU A 74 2.89 -13.05 4.92
CA LEU A 74 2.45 -12.45 6.19
C LEU A 74 1.44 -11.31 5.96
N PHE A 75 1.69 -10.45 4.97
CA PHE A 75 0.79 -9.37 4.64
C PHE A 75 -0.52 -9.87 4.04
N SER A 76 -0.51 -10.91 3.20
CA SER A 76 -1.72 -11.54 2.69
C SER A 76 -2.60 -12.07 3.82
N ARG A 77 -2.03 -12.87 4.72
CA ARG A 77 -2.75 -13.38 5.91
C ARG A 77 -3.31 -12.27 6.78
N ARG A 78 -2.55 -11.18 6.97
CA ARG A 78 -3.00 -10.03 7.76
C ARG A 78 -4.12 -9.26 7.07
N ALA A 79 -4.10 -9.15 5.74
CA ALA A 79 -5.15 -8.51 4.97
C ALA A 79 -6.46 -9.29 5.10
N ASP A 80 -6.41 -10.61 5.02
CA ASP A 80 -7.58 -11.47 5.15
C ASP A 80 -8.20 -11.38 6.56
N LYS A 81 -7.37 -11.36 7.61
CA LYS A 81 -7.83 -11.12 8.99
C LYS A 81 -8.49 -9.75 9.15
N LEU A 82 -7.93 -8.69 8.56
CA LEU A 82 -8.53 -7.35 8.62
C LEU A 82 -9.87 -7.29 7.87
N LYS A 83 -10.00 -7.96 6.72
CA LYS A 83 -11.26 -8.05 5.98
C LYS A 83 -12.34 -8.81 6.74
N GLN A 84 -11.96 -9.82 7.53
CA GLN A 84 -12.90 -10.54 8.40
C GLN A 84 -13.39 -9.69 9.57
N GLN A 85 -12.62 -8.70 10.03
CA GLN A 85 -13.01 -7.77 11.10
C GLN A 85 -13.93 -6.64 10.64
N ASP A 86 -14.05 -6.43 9.33
CA ASP A 86 -14.91 -5.41 8.71
C ASP A 86 -16.30 -5.97 8.30
N LYS A 87 -16.51 -7.29 8.48
CA LYS A 87 -17.78 -8.00 8.27
C LYS A 87 -18.53 -8.15 9.59
#